data_AF-A0A9Q4Q269-F1
#
_entry.id   AF-A0A9Q4Q269-F1
#
_cell.length_a   1.000
_cell.length_b   1.000
_cell.length_c   1.000
_cell.angle_alpha   90.00
_cell.angle_beta   90.00
_cell.angle_gamma   90.00
#
_symmetry.space_group_name_H-M   'P 1'
#
loop_
_entity.id
_entity.type
_entity.pdbx_description
1 polymer ?
#
loop_
_entity_poly.entity_id
_entity_poly.type
_entity_poly.pdbx_seq_one_letter_code
_entity_poly.pdbx_strand_id
1 'polypeptide(L)'
;MTDARPRDGHDDGSNENESPEALPEGLARRLFDACPVGTVVIDSAGSVAFANERASEALGLPREEIVGRPFDPSEWAVSYDDGTPVPVDDHPVTRVFETGTPQFGFEHWIELPNGAERWFSSNAAPLFDESGGVEYAVVAFEDVTSLKRREKRLTSDHVRLLEFRTDESAVPPSIRVDDGETRIEIDSVVSLPDGTTVQYMGTSDLAASDFVTAVEEVPHYLDVRLLSSVGGHNRVEAHSESETVAHVFSSLGGRPREIVVAPDEVRFRGELPGDVDHRKAADGIRRFHDTVELVSEELVYSPSLLYDIVADALTDRQLATLDAAYFSGYFDTPRSSTGDELADRFGVTRQTFNQHLRKAEQTVFQHLFEKSGADAD
;
A
#
# COMPACT_ATOMS: atom_id res chain seq x y z
N MET A 1 -2.03 -87.85 -1.97
CA MET A 1 -2.05 -87.19 -0.65
C MET A 1 -0.60 -87.04 -0.23
N THR A 2 -0.19 -85.80 0.07
CA THR A 2 1.08 -85.42 0.73
C THR A 2 2.36 -85.47 -0.13
N ASP A 3 3.36 -84.59 -0.07
CA ASP A 3 3.53 -83.15 0.21
C ASP A 3 5.04 -82.86 0.00
N ALA A 4 5.36 -81.59 -0.27
CA ALA A 4 6.57 -80.85 0.08
C ALA A 4 7.97 -81.18 -0.50
N ARG A 5 8.54 -80.11 -1.07
CA ARG A 5 9.90 -79.85 -1.54
C ARG A 5 10.95 -79.87 -0.41
N PRO A 6 12.25 -80.04 -0.71
CA PRO A 6 13.33 -79.63 0.19
C PRO A 6 13.65 -78.13 0.06
N ARG A 7 14.07 -77.55 1.19
CA ARG A 7 14.51 -76.17 1.41
C ARG A 7 16.01 -75.99 1.11
N ASP A 8 16.30 -74.82 0.55
CA ASP A 8 17.41 -73.86 0.75
C ASP A 8 18.76 -74.32 1.31
N GLY A 9 19.82 -73.83 0.67
CA GLY A 9 21.18 -73.78 1.19
C GLY A 9 22.14 -72.97 0.31
N HIS A 10 22.01 -71.65 0.40
CA HIS A 10 23.01 -70.59 0.16
C HIS A 10 23.99 -70.71 -1.02
N ASP A 11 23.76 -69.88 -2.05
CA ASP A 11 24.81 -69.37 -2.93
C ASP A 11 25.12 -67.93 -2.49
N ASP A 12 26.35 -67.73 -2.02
CA ASP A 12 26.90 -66.45 -1.56
C ASP A 12 27.19 -65.58 -2.79
N GLY A 13 26.15 -64.93 -3.30
CA GLY A 13 26.27 -63.86 -4.28
C GLY A 13 26.91 -62.65 -3.62
N SER A 14 28.24 -62.55 -3.73
CA SER A 14 29.01 -61.35 -3.43
C SER A 14 28.40 -60.16 -4.16
N ASN A 15 27.74 -59.31 -3.36
CA ASN A 15 27.11 -58.07 -3.76
C ASN A 15 28.18 -57.13 -4.33
N GLU A 16 28.31 -57.13 -5.66
CA GLU A 16 29.13 -56.15 -6.36
C GLU A 16 28.56 -54.77 -6.05
N ASN A 17 29.44 -53.94 -5.50
CA ASN A 17 29.22 -52.57 -5.11
C ASN A 17 28.94 -51.75 -6.38
N GLU A 18 27.68 -51.71 -6.81
CA GLU A 18 27.21 -50.84 -7.90
C GLU A 18 27.55 -49.40 -7.51
N SER A 19 28.61 -48.89 -8.13
CA SER A 19 28.94 -47.47 -8.12
C SER A 19 27.75 -46.73 -8.73
N PRO A 20 27.32 -45.57 -8.19
CA PRO A 20 26.17 -44.87 -8.72
C PRO A 20 26.41 -44.57 -10.21
N GLU A 21 25.49 -45.04 -11.06
CA GLU A 21 25.54 -44.82 -12.51
C GLU A 21 25.84 -43.35 -12.79
N ALA A 22 26.89 -43.09 -13.55
CA ALA A 22 27.22 -41.74 -13.97
C ALA A 22 25.98 -41.11 -14.63
N LEU A 23 25.58 -39.93 -14.14
CA LEU A 23 24.42 -39.23 -14.67
C LEU A 23 24.56 -39.11 -16.20
N PRO A 24 23.49 -39.37 -16.98
CA PRO A 24 23.52 -39.25 -18.43
C PRO A 24 24.12 -37.92 -18.88
N GLU A 25 25.00 -37.94 -19.89
CA GLU A 25 25.60 -36.72 -20.44
C GLU A 25 24.50 -35.70 -20.78
N GLY A 26 24.69 -34.46 -20.31
CA GLY A 26 23.75 -33.37 -20.50
C GLY A 26 22.54 -33.35 -19.55
N LEU A 27 22.38 -34.32 -18.63
CA LEU A 27 21.27 -34.30 -17.66
C LEU A 27 21.32 -33.07 -16.74
N ALA A 28 22.50 -32.70 -16.23
CA ALA A 28 22.65 -31.52 -15.37
C ALA A 28 22.18 -30.23 -16.04
N ARG A 29 22.46 -30.06 -17.34
CA ARG A 29 21.99 -28.92 -18.12
C ARG A 29 20.48 -28.95 -18.32
N ARG A 30 19.90 -30.11 -18.64
CA ARG A 30 18.44 -30.24 -18.71
C ARG A 30 17.74 -29.97 -17.38
N LEU A 31 18.33 -30.38 -16.26
CA LEU A 31 17.80 -30.10 -14.93
C LEU A 31 17.87 -28.61 -14.59
N PHE A 32 18.96 -27.95 -14.96
CA PHE A 32 19.12 -26.51 -14.81
C PHE A 32 18.08 -25.72 -15.64
N ASP A 33 17.88 -26.12 -16.90
CA ASP A 33 16.91 -25.49 -17.80
C ASP A 33 15.45 -25.76 -17.38
N ALA A 34 15.16 -26.95 -16.84
CA ALA A 34 13.82 -27.32 -16.36
C ALA A 34 13.52 -26.86 -14.93
N CYS A 35 14.46 -26.22 -14.24
CA CYS A 35 14.28 -25.75 -12.88
C CYS A 35 13.16 -24.69 -12.85
N PRO A 36 12.14 -24.79 -11.98
CA PRO A 36 11.00 -23.86 -11.98
C PRO A 36 11.35 -22.47 -11.43
N VAL A 37 12.57 -22.27 -10.94
CA VAL A 37 13.09 -20.98 -10.45
C VAL A 37 14.10 -20.41 -11.42
N GLY A 38 14.13 -19.08 -11.54
CA GLY A 38 15.15 -18.38 -12.31
C GLY A 38 16.50 -18.63 -11.67
N THR A 39 17.46 -19.12 -12.45
CA THR A 39 18.81 -19.40 -11.94
C THR A 39 19.85 -18.74 -12.81
N VAL A 40 20.74 -17.99 -12.16
CA VAL A 40 21.90 -17.34 -12.76
C VAL A 40 23.16 -17.80 -12.04
N VAL A 41 24.23 -18.05 -12.77
CA VAL A 41 25.54 -18.41 -12.23
C VAL A 41 26.52 -17.33 -12.60
N ILE A 42 27.19 -16.77 -11.60
CA ILE A 42 28.16 -15.68 -11.73
C ILE A 42 29.53 -16.24 -11.41
N ASP A 43 30.52 -15.97 -12.25
CA ASP A 43 31.90 -16.40 -12.01
C ASP A 43 32.66 -15.43 -11.09
N SER A 44 33.85 -15.85 -10.65
CA SER A 44 34.75 -15.04 -9.81
C SER A 44 35.26 -13.75 -10.47
N ALA A 45 35.11 -13.59 -11.79
CA ALA A 45 35.37 -12.32 -12.49
C ALA A 45 34.15 -11.38 -12.45
N GLY A 46 33.07 -11.78 -11.78
CA GLY A 46 31.83 -11.04 -11.68
C GLY A 46 31.03 -11.06 -12.97
N SER A 47 31.22 -12.02 -13.87
CA SER A 47 30.44 -12.14 -15.11
C SER A 47 29.42 -13.27 -15.03
N VAL A 48 28.26 -13.08 -15.66
CA VAL A 48 27.23 -14.12 -15.71
C VAL A 48 27.68 -15.25 -16.65
N ALA A 49 28.10 -16.38 -16.07
CA ALA A 49 28.53 -17.56 -16.81
C ALA A 49 27.33 -18.33 -17.41
N PHE A 50 26.22 -18.43 -16.66
CA PHE A 50 25.02 -19.15 -17.10
C PHE A 50 23.75 -18.49 -16.61
N ALA A 51 22.69 -18.62 -17.40
CA ALA A 51 21.31 -18.33 -17.02
C ALA A 51 20.40 -19.42 -17.61
N ASN A 52 19.40 -19.87 -16.85
CA ASN A 52 18.39 -20.80 -17.37
C ASN A 52 17.22 -20.05 -18.05
N GLU A 53 16.33 -20.80 -18.71
CA GLU A 53 15.18 -20.22 -19.41
C GLU A 53 14.25 -19.44 -18.46
N ARG A 54 14.06 -19.94 -17.23
CA ARG A 54 13.26 -19.24 -16.21
C ARG A 54 13.84 -17.88 -15.81
N ALA A 55 15.16 -17.73 -15.77
CA ALA A 55 15.79 -16.45 -15.48
C ALA A 55 15.46 -15.41 -16.56
N SER A 56 15.52 -15.82 -17.83
CA SER A 56 15.14 -14.96 -18.97
C SER A 56 13.67 -14.53 -18.92
N GLU A 57 12.75 -15.47 -18.64
CA GLU A 57 11.32 -15.19 -18.51
C GLU A 57 11.02 -14.23 -17.33
N ALA A 58 11.68 -14.45 -16.20
CA ALA A 58 11.50 -13.65 -14.99
C ALA A 58 12.05 -12.22 -15.15
N LEU A 59 13.22 -12.08 -15.78
CA LEU A 59 13.88 -10.79 -15.98
C LEU A 59 13.39 -10.05 -17.24
N GLY A 60 12.60 -10.72 -18.10
CA GLY A 60 12.11 -10.13 -19.35
C GLY A 60 13.22 -9.81 -20.35
N LEU A 61 14.35 -10.51 -20.25
CA LEU A 61 15.54 -10.30 -21.07
C LEU A 61 15.88 -11.59 -21.83
N PRO A 62 16.29 -11.51 -23.10
CA PRO A 62 16.79 -12.68 -23.80
C PRO A 62 18.08 -13.17 -23.16
N ARG A 63 18.31 -14.49 -23.20
CA ARG A 63 19.44 -15.14 -22.51
C ARG A 63 20.79 -14.58 -22.95
N GLU A 64 20.91 -14.21 -24.21
CA GLU A 64 22.11 -13.63 -24.82
C GLU A 64 22.44 -12.24 -24.27
N GLU A 65 21.45 -11.53 -23.72
CA GLU A 65 21.63 -10.25 -23.04
C GLU A 65 21.92 -10.42 -21.55
N ILE A 66 21.80 -11.63 -21.01
CA ILE A 66 22.10 -11.95 -19.60
C ILE A 66 23.51 -12.56 -19.50
N VAL A 67 23.80 -13.59 -20.32
CA VAL A 67 25.04 -14.36 -20.27
C VAL A 67 26.21 -13.56 -20.87
N GLY A 68 27.36 -13.59 -20.20
CA GLY A 68 28.60 -12.94 -20.63
C GLY A 68 28.67 -11.44 -20.30
N ARG A 69 27.64 -10.88 -19.67
CA ARG A 69 27.70 -9.52 -19.14
C ARG A 69 28.35 -9.50 -17.75
N PRO A 70 29.11 -8.43 -17.44
CA PRO A 70 29.46 -8.13 -16.06
C PRO A 70 28.17 -8.00 -15.24
N PHE A 71 28.13 -8.70 -14.12
CA PHE A 71 27.12 -8.51 -13.10
C PHE A 71 27.49 -7.27 -12.30
N ASP A 72 26.78 -6.16 -12.54
CA ASP A 72 26.90 -4.95 -11.74
C ASP A 72 25.69 -4.87 -10.78
N PRO A 73 25.88 -5.05 -9.46
CA PRO A 73 24.80 -4.91 -8.48
C PRO A 73 24.04 -3.58 -8.57
N SER A 74 24.69 -2.52 -9.05
CA SER A 74 24.09 -1.19 -9.20
C SER A 74 23.24 -1.05 -10.46
N GLU A 75 23.51 -1.79 -11.54
CA GLU A 75 22.67 -1.79 -12.76
C GLU A 75 21.32 -2.47 -12.51
N TRP A 76 21.25 -3.44 -11.60
CA TRP A 76 20.01 -4.15 -11.26
C TRP A 76 19.11 -3.38 -10.28
N ALA A 77 19.63 -2.30 -9.67
CA ALA A 77 18.88 -1.36 -8.82
C ALA A 77 17.88 -2.03 -7.84
N VAL A 78 18.33 -3.11 -7.19
CA VAL A 78 17.51 -3.85 -6.23
C VAL A 78 17.12 -2.97 -5.04
N SER A 79 15.86 -3.05 -4.63
CA SER A 79 15.31 -2.28 -3.51
C SER A 79 14.66 -3.19 -2.48
N TYR A 80 14.77 -2.80 -1.21
CA TYR A 80 14.07 -3.44 -0.09
C TYR A 80 12.55 -3.25 -0.19
N ASP A 81 11.83 -3.88 0.73
CA ASP A 81 10.37 -3.83 0.77
C ASP A 81 9.81 -2.42 1.02
N ASP A 82 10.54 -1.59 1.76
CA ASP A 82 10.26 -0.18 2.03
C ASP A 82 10.64 0.78 0.87
N GLY A 83 11.17 0.23 -0.23
CA GLY A 83 11.59 0.99 -1.41
C GLY A 83 12.99 1.62 -1.28
N THR A 84 13.72 1.39 -0.19
CA THR A 84 15.10 1.85 -0.07
C THR A 84 16.03 1.03 -0.96
N PRO A 85 16.97 1.66 -1.71
CA PRO A 85 17.94 0.92 -2.52
C PRO A 85 18.86 0.07 -1.65
N VAL A 86 19.13 -1.16 -2.07
CA VAL A 86 20.07 -2.05 -1.38
C VAL A 86 21.50 -1.59 -1.64
N PRO A 87 22.31 -1.29 -0.60
CA PRO A 87 23.72 -0.97 -0.77
C PRO A 87 24.49 -2.11 -1.45
N VAL A 88 25.49 -1.78 -2.27
CA VAL A 88 26.31 -2.78 -2.99
C VAL A 88 26.96 -3.80 -2.04
N ASP A 89 27.41 -3.34 -0.87
CA ASP A 89 28.04 -4.18 0.17
C ASP A 89 27.03 -5.12 0.86
N ASP A 90 25.73 -4.80 0.80
CA ASP A 90 24.65 -5.61 1.37
C ASP A 90 23.99 -6.52 0.32
N HIS A 91 24.37 -6.39 -0.95
CA HIS A 91 23.83 -7.21 -2.01
C HIS A 91 24.21 -8.71 -1.80
N PRO A 92 23.25 -9.66 -1.94
CA PRO A 92 23.51 -11.08 -1.63
C PRO A 92 24.69 -11.69 -2.38
N VAL A 93 24.86 -11.34 -3.66
CA VAL A 93 26.00 -11.81 -4.47
C VAL A 93 27.33 -11.27 -3.94
N THR A 94 27.40 -9.98 -3.60
CA THR A 94 28.60 -9.37 -3.00
C THR A 94 28.97 -10.09 -1.71
N ARG A 95 27.99 -10.27 -0.81
CA ARG A 95 28.18 -11.00 0.45
C ARG A 95 28.67 -12.43 0.25
N VAL A 96 28.15 -13.16 -0.75
CA VAL A 96 28.61 -14.53 -1.06
C VAL A 96 30.08 -14.54 -1.49
N PHE A 97 30.49 -13.66 -2.39
CA PHE A 97 31.88 -13.60 -2.84
C PHE A 97 32.85 -13.12 -1.74
N GLU A 98 32.44 -12.18 -0.90
CA GLU A 98 33.28 -11.65 0.18
C GLU A 98 33.43 -12.61 1.35
N THR A 99 32.35 -13.28 1.74
CA THR A 99 32.30 -14.05 2.99
C THR A 99 32.38 -15.56 2.77
N GLY A 100 32.09 -16.04 1.56
CA GLY A 100 31.89 -17.47 1.28
C GLY A 100 30.68 -18.07 2.00
N THR A 101 29.74 -17.25 2.52
CA THR A 101 28.55 -17.75 3.21
C THR A 101 27.30 -17.60 2.35
N PRO A 102 26.42 -18.63 2.30
CA PRO A 102 25.19 -18.55 1.52
C PRO A 102 24.20 -17.56 2.13
N GLN A 103 23.43 -16.90 1.27
CA GLN A 103 22.37 -15.95 1.61
C GLN A 103 21.02 -16.55 1.18
N PHE A 104 20.04 -16.58 2.07
CA PHE A 104 18.73 -17.21 1.81
C PHE A 104 17.58 -16.27 2.16
N GLY A 105 16.48 -16.37 1.42
CA GLY A 105 15.24 -15.65 1.69
C GLY A 105 15.35 -14.13 1.54
N PHE A 106 16.24 -13.65 0.67
CA PHE A 106 16.40 -12.22 0.43
C PHE A 106 15.28 -11.73 -0.50
N GLU A 107 14.26 -11.11 0.10
CA GLU A 107 13.15 -10.49 -0.63
C GLU A 107 13.50 -9.07 -1.07
N HIS A 108 13.25 -8.77 -2.33
CA HIS A 108 13.50 -7.45 -2.92
C HIS A 108 12.63 -7.26 -4.16
N TRP A 109 12.62 -6.06 -4.70
CA TRP A 109 12.03 -5.79 -6.00
C TRP A 109 13.02 -5.07 -6.93
N ILE A 110 12.76 -5.20 -8.23
CA ILE A 110 13.48 -4.49 -9.29
C ILE A 110 12.49 -3.87 -10.28
N GLU A 111 12.92 -2.80 -10.95
CA GLU A 111 12.26 -2.29 -12.14
C GLU A 111 12.86 -2.97 -13.38
N LEU A 112 12.02 -3.65 -14.15
CA LEU A 112 12.43 -4.27 -15.40
C LEU A 112 12.62 -3.22 -16.51
N PRO A 113 13.35 -3.53 -17.60
CA PRO A 113 13.56 -2.58 -18.71
C PRO A 113 12.30 -2.03 -19.37
N ASN A 114 11.17 -2.73 -19.22
CA ASN A 114 9.85 -2.29 -19.69
C ASN A 114 9.10 -1.39 -18.70
N GLY A 115 9.71 -1.03 -17.57
CA GLY A 115 9.14 -0.23 -16.49
C GLY A 115 8.26 -1.02 -15.51
N ALA A 116 8.15 -2.34 -15.66
CA ALA A 116 7.34 -3.15 -14.75
C ALA A 116 8.11 -3.48 -13.46
N GLU A 117 7.47 -3.27 -12.31
CA GLU A 117 7.98 -3.75 -11.02
C GLU A 117 7.79 -5.27 -10.89
N ARG A 118 8.87 -5.97 -10.49
CA ARG A 118 8.82 -7.38 -10.10
C ARG A 118 9.46 -7.60 -8.74
N TRP A 119 8.79 -8.44 -7.96
CA TRP A 119 9.28 -8.89 -6.65
C TRP A 119 9.91 -10.26 -6.77
N PHE A 120 11.08 -10.41 -6.15
CA PHE A 120 11.81 -11.67 -6.11
C PHE A 120 12.12 -12.10 -4.68
N SER A 121 11.95 -13.40 -4.42
CA SER A 121 12.59 -14.06 -3.27
C SER A 121 13.83 -14.78 -3.78
N SER A 122 15.00 -14.34 -3.31
CA SER A 122 16.28 -14.77 -3.87
C SER A 122 17.18 -15.46 -2.85
N ASN A 123 17.95 -16.41 -3.37
CA ASN A 123 18.91 -17.20 -2.63
C ASN A 123 20.22 -17.20 -3.42
N ALA A 124 21.35 -17.01 -2.74
CA ALA A 124 22.67 -17.01 -3.35
C ALA A 124 23.59 -17.97 -2.58
N ALA A 125 24.27 -18.88 -3.29
CA ALA A 125 25.15 -19.87 -2.69
C ALA A 125 26.50 -19.94 -3.43
N PRO A 126 27.63 -20.04 -2.71
CA PRO A 126 28.95 -20.19 -3.32
C PRO A 126 29.19 -21.62 -3.80
N LEU A 127 29.92 -21.75 -4.90
CA LEU A 127 30.64 -22.95 -5.30
C LEU A 127 32.13 -22.64 -5.18
N PHE A 128 32.86 -23.53 -4.52
CA PHE A 128 34.26 -23.33 -4.20
C PHE A 128 35.17 -24.08 -5.17
N ASP A 129 36.33 -23.47 -5.47
CA ASP A 129 37.42 -24.15 -6.16
C ASP A 129 38.21 -25.08 -5.22
N GLU A 130 39.20 -25.78 -5.75
CA GLU A 130 40.08 -26.67 -4.99
C GLU A 130 40.90 -25.95 -3.90
N SER A 131 41.07 -24.63 -4.00
CA SER A 131 41.80 -23.81 -3.03
C SER A 131 40.92 -23.30 -1.89
N GLY A 132 39.60 -23.50 -1.97
CA GLY A 132 38.61 -23.00 -1.02
C GLY A 132 38.16 -21.56 -1.29
N GLY A 133 38.55 -20.97 -2.43
CA GLY A 133 38.03 -19.69 -2.91
C GLY A 133 36.67 -19.87 -3.57
N VAL A 134 35.84 -18.81 -3.58
CA VAL A 134 34.55 -18.85 -4.29
C VAL A 134 34.82 -18.76 -5.80
N GLU A 135 34.59 -19.86 -6.52
CA GLU A 135 34.75 -19.95 -7.97
C GLU A 135 33.52 -19.40 -8.70
N TYR A 136 32.33 -19.71 -8.18
CA TYR A 136 31.05 -19.26 -8.71
C TYR A 136 30.07 -18.90 -7.58
N ALA A 137 29.14 -18.00 -7.87
CA ALA A 137 27.93 -17.78 -7.08
C ALA A 137 26.71 -18.23 -7.88
N VAL A 138 25.91 -19.13 -7.31
CA VAL A 138 24.63 -19.56 -7.88
C VAL A 138 23.52 -18.76 -7.23
N VAL A 139 22.80 -17.99 -8.03
CA VAL A 139 21.65 -17.19 -7.60
C VAL A 139 20.38 -17.84 -8.13
N ALA A 140 19.49 -18.24 -7.24
CA ALA A 140 18.18 -18.76 -7.55
C ALA A 140 17.10 -17.80 -7.03
N PHE A 141 16.17 -17.41 -7.88
CA PHE A 141 15.14 -16.44 -7.57
C PHE A 141 13.76 -16.86 -8.09
N GLU A 142 12.74 -16.60 -7.29
CA GLU A 142 11.34 -16.86 -7.63
C GLU A 142 10.57 -15.55 -7.71
N ASP A 143 9.78 -15.39 -8.77
CA ASP A 143 8.87 -14.25 -8.92
C ASP A 143 7.71 -14.37 -7.93
N VAL A 144 7.72 -13.54 -6.91
CA VAL A 144 6.68 -13.47 -5.88
C VAL A 144 5.76 -12.27 -6.07
N THR A 145 5.78 -11.64 -7.26
CA THR A 145 4.99 -10.43 -7.55
C THR A 145 3.50 -10.64 -7.33
N SER A 146 2.95 -11.77 -7.78
CA SER A 146 1.52 -12.09 -7.59
C SER A 146 1.18 -12.29 -6.11
N LEU A 147 2.10 -12.88 -5.34
CA LEU A 147 1.95 -13.07 -3.90
C LEU A 147 1.97 -11.72 -3.17
N LYS A 148 2.97 -10.87 -3.46
CA LYS A 148 3.09 -9.52 -2.89
C LYS A 148 1.91 -8.62 -3.27
N ARG A 149 1.43 -8.68 -4.51
CA ARG A 149 0.19 -7.99 -4.93
C ARG A 149 -1.04 -8.52 -4.20
N ARG A 150 -1.10 -9.83 -3.91
CA ARG A 150 -2.19 -10.41 -3.10
C ARG A 150 -2.09 -9.98 -1.64
N GLU A 151 -0.91 -9.99 -1.06
CA GLU A 151 -0.67 -9.49 0.30
C GLU A 151 -1.04 -8.03 0.40
N LYS A 152 -0.51 -7.17 -0.47
CA LYS A 152 -0.84 -5.73 -0.52
C LYS A 152 -2.33 -5.49 -0.69
N ARG A 153 -3.01 -6.28 -1.53
CA ARG A 153 -4.48 -6.23 -1.67
C ARG A 153 -5.21 -6.69 -0.41
N LEU A 154 -4.73 -7.74 0.25
CA LEU A 154 -5.33 -8.20 1.52
C LEU A 154 -5.14 -7.17 2.64
N THR A 155 -4.01 -6.46 2.71
CA THR A 155 -3.84 -5.34 3.64
C THR A 155 -4.62 -4.10 3.23
N SER A 156 -4.84 -3.88 1.94
CA SER A 156 -5.72 -2.83 1.38
C SER A 156 -7.20 -3.10 1.61
N ASP A 157 -7.65 -4.36 1.64
CA ASP A 157 -9.05 -4.75 1.84
C ASP A 157 -9.48 -4.68 3.33
N HIS A 158 -8.53 -4.46 4.25
CA HIS A 158 -8.82 -4.27 5.66
C HIS A 158 -8.57 -2.83 6.07
N VAL A 159 -9.48 -2.29 6.87
CA VAL A 159 -9.33 -1.00 7.52
C VAL A 159 -9.30 -1.19 9.03
N ARG A 160 -8.45 -0.42 9.72
CA ARG A 160 -8.47 -0.29 11.17
C ARG A 160 -9.47 0.79 11.55
N LEU A 161 -10.56 0.40 12.18
CA LEU A 161 -11.47 1.32 12.85
C LEU A 161 -10.82 1.72 14.18
N LEU A 162 -10.64 3.02 14.36
CA LEU A 162 -10.03 3.60 15.56
C LEU A 162 -11.02 4.52 16.25
N GLU A 163 -11.12 4.41 17.57
CA GLU A 163 -11.80 5.37 18.43
C GLU A 163 -10.80 5.96 19.41
N PHE A 164 -10.60 7.27 19.34
CA PHE A 164 -9.81 8.04 20.30
C PHE A 164 -10.72 8.84 21.21
N ARG A 165 -10.32 9.05 22.46
CA ARG A 165 -11.05 9.84 23.44
C ARG A 165 -10.15 10.89 24.07
N THR A 166 -10.68 12.08 24.27
CA THR A 166 -10.06 13.16 25.08
C THR A 166 -11.08 13.75 26.05
N ASP A 167 -10.60 14.54 27.01
CA ASP A 167 -11.42 15.16 28.05
C ASP A 167 -12.28 16.34 27.56
N GLU A 168 -13.12 16.83 28.49
CA GLU A 168 -14.09 17.91 28.31
C GLU A 168 -13.50 19.25 27.80
N SER A 169 -12.19 19.48 27.95
CA SER A 169 -11.58 20.74 27.47
C SER A 169 -11.67 20.89 25.94
N ALA A 170 -11.87 19.78 25.24
CA ALA A 170 -12.09 19.75 23.80
C ALA A 170 -13.55 20.00 23.37
N VAL A 171 -14.51 20.11 24.31
CA VAL A 171 -15.93 20.31 24.03
C VAL A 171 -16.21 21.80 23.77
N PRO A 172 -16.75 22.18 22.59
CA PRO A 172 -17.17 23.56 22.33
C PRO A 172 -18.25 24.02 23.32
N PRO A 173 -18.15 25.24 23.91
CA PRO A 173 -19.11 25.75 24.88
C PRO A 173 -20.57 25.72 24.44
N SER A 174 -20.84 25.97 23.17
CA SER A 174 -22.19 26.03 22.60
C SER A 174 -22.92 24.69 22.56
N ILE A 175 -22.21 23.57 22.65
CA ILE A 175 -22.78 22.21 22.61
C ILE A 175 -22.54 21.41 23.89
N ARG A 176 -22.00 22.07 24.92
CA ARG A 176 -21.81 21.50 26.25
C ARG A 176 -23.18 21.35 26.92
N VAL A 177 -23.57 20.11 27.19
CA VAL A 177 -24.85 19.77 27.83
C VAL A 177 -24.61 18.79 28.98
N ASP A 178 -25.43 18.86 30.04
CA ASP A 178 -25.30 17.97 31.20
C ASP A 178 -25.71 16.50 30.88
N ASP A 179 -26.53 16.31 29.84
CA ASP A 179 -27.05 15.00 29.43
C ASP A 179 -27.11 14.89 27.90
N GLY A 180 -26.77 13.71 27.38
CA GLY A 180 -26.83 13.38 25.94
C GLY A 180 -25.48 13.39 25.23
N GLU A 181 -25.48 13.05 23.95
CA GLU A 181 -24.30 13.12 23.08
C GLU A 181 -24.71 13.76 21.76
N THR A 182 -23.81 14.55 21.16
CA THR A 182 -23.95 15.12 19.83
C THR A 182 -23.01 14.38 18.87
N ARG A 183 -23.55 13.89 17.76
CA ARG A 183 -22.78 13.24 16.68
C ARG A 183 -22.58 14.20 15.52
N ILE A 184 -21.33 14.35 15.11
CA ILE A 184 -20.92 15.12 13.94
C ILE A 184 -20.22 14.17 12.98
N GLU A 185 -20.85 13.90 11.85
CA GLU A 185 -20.30 13.09 10.76
C GLU A 185 -19.26 13.91 9.99
N ILE A 186 -18.11 13.32 9.69
CA ILE A 186 -17.10 13.93 8.83
C ILE A 186 -17.23 13.32 7.45
N ASP A 187 -17.77 14.11 6.52
CA ASP A 187 -18.03 13.69 5.15
C ASP A 187 -16.72 13.59 4.33
N SER A 188 -15.87 14.62 4.43
CA SER A 188 -14.60 14.71 3.72
C SER A 188 -13.68 15.79 4.29
N VAL A 189 -12.38 15.61 4.09
CA VAL A 189 -11.34 16.61 4.37
C VAL A 189 -10.54 16.80 3.08
N VAL A 190 -10.55 18.02 2.56
CA VAL A 190 -9.92 18.37 1.28
C VAL A 190 -8.74 19.31 1.54
N SER A 191 -7.54 18.87 1.17
CA SER A 191 -6.34 19.71 1.22
C SER A 191 -6.27 20.64 0.03
N LEU A 192 -6.07 21.94 0.29
CA LEU A 192 -5.97 22.97 -0.72
C LEU A 192 -4.50 23.22 -1.14
N PRO A 193 -4.25 23.78 -2.34
CA PRO A 193 -2.89 24.01 -2.84
C PRO A 193 -2.05 24.99 -2.00
N ASP A 194 -2.70 25.85 -1.20
CA ASP A 194 -2.05 26.80 -0.30
C ASP A 194 -1.67 26.17 1.06
N GLY A 195 -1.94 24.87 1.24
CA GLY A 195 -1.67 24.11 2.46
C GLY A 195 -2.85 24.10 3.44
N THR A 196 -3.85 24.96 3.28
CA THR A 196 -5.04 24.96 4.15
C THR A 196 -5.96 23.77 3.85
N THR A 197 -6.95 23.53 4.70
CA THR A 197 -7.89 22.41 4.49
C THR A 197 -9.33 22.87 4.60
N VAL A 198 -10.20 22.25 3.80
CA VAL A 198 -11.64 22.42 3.85
C VAL A 198 -12.25 21.12 4.33
N GLN A 199 -13.03 21.19 5.41
CA GLN A 199 -13.71 20.05 5.97
C GLN A 199 -15.21 20.17 5.73
N TYR A 200 -15.80 19.09 5.24
CA TYR A 200 -17.24 18.94 5.10
C TYR A 200 -17.74 18.04 6.23
N MET A 201 -18.72 18.52 6.97
CA MET A 201 -19.24 17.81 8.14
C MET A 201 -20.72 18.08 8.33
N GLY A 202 -21.42 17.12 8.93
CA GLY A 202 -22.87 17.15 9.08
C GLY A 202 -23.36 16.65 10.43
N THR A 203 -24.54 17.09 10.84
CA THR A 203 -25.20 16.58 12.04
C THR A 203 -26.72 16.68 11.91
N SER A 204 -27.42 15.74 12.53
CA SER A 204 -28.88 15.78 12.74
C SER A 204 -29.25 16.14 14.18
N ASP A 205 -28.26 16.26 15.06
CA ASP A 205 -28.46 16.40 16.51
C ASP A 205 -28.58 17.88 16.94
N LEU A 206 -28.06 18.80 16.13
CA LEU A 206 -28.06 20.24 16.39
C LEU A 206 -28.89 21.00 15.36
N ALA A 207 -29.49 22.11 15.78
CA ALA A 207 -30.02 23.10 14.85
C ALA A 207 -28.87 23.77 14.07
N ALA A 208 -29.15 24.25 12.86
CA ALA A 208 -28.12 24.82 11.98
C ALA A 208 -27.32 25.96 12.62
N SER A 209 -27.98 26.84 13.39
CA SER A 209 -27.31 27.95 14.10
C SER A 209 -26.32 27.46 15.15
N ASP A 210 -26.73 26.44 15.90
CA ASP A 210 -25.94 25.92 17.02
C ASP A 210 -24.76 25.11 16.48
N PHE A 211 -24.97 24.37 15.39
CA PHE A 211 -23.90 23.65 14.72
C PHE A 211 -22.83 24.59 14.15
N VAL A 212 -23.22 25.65 13.43
CA VAL A 212 -22.27 26.64 12.92
C VAL A 212 -21.49 27.28 14.07
N THR A 213 -22.18 27.69 15.13
CA THR A 213 -21.54 28.29 16.32
C THR A 213 -20.53 27.34 16.95
N ALA A 214 -20.86 26.06 17.10
CA ALA A 214 -19.98 25.06 17.68
C ALA A 214 -18.70 24.84 16.88
N VAL A 215 -18.78 24.89 15.56
CA VAL A 215 -17.61 24.76 14.69
C VAL A 215 -16.76 26.04 14.73
N GLU A 216 -17.38 27.23 14.76
CA GLU A 216 -16.68 28.51 14.87
C GLU A 216 -15.93 28.68 16.21
N GLU A 217 -16.38 28.02 17.28
CA GLU A 217 -15.71 28.02 18.59
C GLU A 217 -14.41 27.22 18.61
N VAL A 218 -14.19 26.32 17.63
CA VAL A 218 -12.97 25.51 17.56
C VAL A 218 -11.83 26.35 16.94
N PRO A 219 -10.71 26.60 17.66
CA PRO A 219 -9.68 27.56 17.25
C PRO A 219 -9.01 27.32 15.89
N HIS A 220 -9.11 26.10 15.36
CA HIS A 220 -8.45 25.70 14.12
C HIS A 220 -9.22 26.13 12.86
N TYR A 221 -10.51 26.45 12.97
CA TYR A 221 -11.30 26.89 11.83
C TYR A 221 -11.24 28.41 11.64
N LEU A 222 -10.99 28.81 10.40
CA LEU A 222 -10.92 30.20 9.94
C LEU A 222 -12.30 30.76 9.57
N ASP A 223 -13.11 29.94 8.90
CA ASP A 223 -14.48 30.27 8.53
C ASP A 223 -15.35 29.01 8.48
N VAL A 224 -16.67 29.23 8.63
CA VAL A 224 -17.68 28.18 8.53
C VAL A 224 -18.82 28.69 7.67
N ARG A 225 -19.30 27.85 6.75
CA ARG A 225 -20.44 28.13 5.88
C ARG A 225 -21.45 26.99 5.97
N LEU A 226 -22.69 27.31 6.34
CA LEU A 226 -23.80 26.37 6.21
C LEU A 226 -24.09 26.12 4.73
N LEU A 227 -24.00 24.86 4.30
CA LEU A 227 -24.28 24.45 2.93
C LEU A 227 -25.73 24.05 2.75
N SER A 228 -26.28 23.26 3.67
CA SER A 228 -27.64 22.76 3.55
C SER A 228 -28.26 22.40 4.90
N SER A 229 -29.60 22.41 4.92
CA SER A 229 -30.43 21.95 6.03
C SER A 229 -31.60 21.16 5.44
N VAL A 230 -31.40 19.86 5.19
CA VAL A 230 -32.37 19.00 4.49
C VAL A 230 -32.78 17.86 5.39
N GLY A 231 -34.09 17.70 5.60
CA GLY A 231 -34.63 16.58 6.39
C GLY A 231 -34.18 16.56 7.85
N GLY A 232 -33.77 17.71 8.41
CA GLY A 232 -33.23 17.81 9.77
C GLY A 232 -31.70 17.61 9.86
N HIS A 233 -31.05 17.22 8.76
CA HIS A 233 -29.60 17.12 8.68
C HIS A 233 -29.01 18.45 8.21
N ASN A 234 -28.09 19.01 8.98
CA ASN A 234 -27.39 20.24 8.69
C ASN A 234 -25.96 19.92 8.27
N ARG A 235 -25.54 20.43 7.10
CA ARG A 235 -24.18 20.26 6.59
C ARG A 235 -23.48 21.60 6.50
N VAL A 236 -22.24 21.66 6.97
CA VAL A 236 -21.37 22.83 6.89
C VAL A 236 -20.09 22.50 6.13
N GLU A 237 -19.50 23.55 5.58
CA GLU A 237 -18.13 23.60 5.07
C GLU A 237 -17.31 24.46 6.04
N ALA A 238 -16.20 23.95 6.55
CA ALA A 238 -15.33 24.67 7.48
C ALA A 238 -13.91 24.77 6.92
N HIS A 239 -13.39 25.99 6.80
CA HIS A 239 -12.00 26.26 6.42
C HIS A 239 -11.11 26.22 7.65
N SER A 240 -9.92 25.65 7.55
CA SER A 240 -8.94 25.64 8.64
C SER A 240 -7.52 25.87 8.15
N GLU A 241 -6.69 26.47 9.01
CA GLU A 241 -5.23 26.37 8.87
C GLU A 241 -4.79 24.92 9.08
N SER A 242 -3.67 24.53 8.45
CA SER A 242 -3.26 23.12 8.38
C SER A 242 -3.15 22.48 9.76
N GLU A 243 -3.70 21.27 9.84
CA GLU A 243 -3.75 20.35 10.99
C GLU A 243 -5.04 20.52 11.84
N THR A 244 -6.08 19.73 11.51
CA THR A 244 -7.19 19.36 12.40
C THR A 244 -7.09 17.87 12.77
N VAL A 245 -7.80 17.42 13.81
CA VAL A 245 -7.87 15.98 14.15
C VAL A 245 -8.37 15.13 12.97
N ALA A 246 -9.36 15.64 12.22
CA ALA A 246 -9.88 14.93 11.05
C ALA A 246 -8.82 14.78 9.94
N HIS A 247 -8.00 15.82 9.72
CA HIS A 247 -6.91 15.79 8.75
C HIS A 247 -5.82 14.76 9.11
N VAL A 248 -5.61 14.44 10.40
CA VAL A 248 -4.64 13.41 10.80
C VAL A 248 -4.94 12.07 10.12
N PHE A 249 -6.20 11.64 10.11
CA PHE A 249 -6.60 10.39 9.45
C PHE A 249 -6.33 10.45 7.93
N SER A 250 -6.79 11.52 7.27
CA SER A 250 -6.59 11.72 5.82
C SER A 250 -5.12 11.77 5.43
N SER A 251 -4.27 12.41 6.24
CA SER A 251 -2.82 12.50 5.98
C SER A 251 -2.09 11.14 6.05
N LEU A 252 -2.71 10.14 6.69
CA LEU A 252 -2.21 8.78 6.81
C LEU A 252 -2.87 7.82 5.81
N GLY A 253 -3.56 8.34 4.79
CA GLY A 253 -4.32 7.53 3.82
C GLY A 253 -5.60 6.93 4.39
N GLY A 254 -6.00 7.36 5.59
CA GLY A 254 -7.22 6.96 6.26
C GLY A 254 -8.38 7.91 6.00
N ARG A 255 -9.48 7.69 6.72
CA ARG A 255 -10.68 8.52 6.62
C ARG A 255 -11.24 8.85 8.00
N PRO A 256 -11.41 10.12 8.36
CA PRO A 256 -12.22 10.46 9.52
C PRO A 256 -13.67 10.05 9.27
N ARG A 257 -14.41 9.70 10.32
CA ARG A 257 -15.81 9.29 10.20
C ARG A 257 -16.75 10.13 11.05
N GLU A 258 -16.42 10.27 12.33
CA GLU A 258 -17.36 10.86 13.28
C GLU A 258 -16.60 11.51 14.44
N ILE A 259 -17.16 12.61 14.93
CA ILE A 259 -16.83 13.22 16.22
C ILE A 259 -18.06 13.09 17.11
N VAL A 260 -17.90 12.46 18.26
CA VAL A 260 -18.96 12.35 19.28
C VAL A 260 -18.59 13.26 20.43
N VAL A 261 -19.44 14.24 20.70
CA VAL A 261 -19.28 15.20 21.78
C VAL A 261 -20.23 14.81 22.91
N ALA A 262 -19.67 14.41 24.04
CA ALA A 262 -20.39 14.06 25.27
C ALA A 262 -20.14 15.12 26.35
N PRO A 263 -20.84 15.07 27.51
CA PRO A 263 -20.75 16.11 28.54
C PRO A 263 -19.32 16.33 29.04
N ASP A 264 -18.56 15.25 29.25
CA ASP A 264 -17.24 15.27 29.88
C ASP A 264 -16.09 14.79 28.96
N GLU A 265 -16.39 14.47 27.70
CA GLU A 265 -15.40 13.90 26.77
C GLU A 265 -15.75 14.11 25.29
N VAL A 266 -14.74 14.08 24.44
CA VAL A 266 -14.87 14.04 22.98
C VAL A 266 -14.26 12.75 22.45
N ARG A 267 -14.99 12.03 21.59
CA ARG A 267 -14.49 10.85 20.89
C ARG A 267 -14.32 11.13 19.40
N PHE A 268 -13.16 10.79 18.87
CA PHE A 268 -12.84 10.88 17.44
C PHE A 268 -12.80 9.48 16.85
N ARG A 269 -13.60 9.24 15.82
CA ARG A 269 -13.62 7.98 15.08
C ARG A 269 -13.12 8.16 13.68
N GLY A 270 -12.28 7.22 13.24
CA GLY A 270 -11.78 7.19 11.89
C GLY A 270 -11.25 5.81 11.51
N GLU A 271 -10.82 5.72 10.26
CA GLU A 271 -10.30 4.51 9.65
C GLU A 271 -8.87 4.77 9.19
N LEU A 272 -8.02 3.76 9.28
CA LEU A 272 -6.72 3.73 8.61
C LEU A 272 -6.62 2.47 7.74
N PRO A 273 -5.80 2.49 6.69
CA PRO A 273 -5.40 1.27 6.00
C PRO A 273 -4.84 0.23 6.98
N GLY A 274 -5.10 -1.05 6.74
CA GLY A 274 -4.71 -2.14 7.64
C GLY A 274 -3.21 -2.26 7.86
N ASP A 275 -2.39 -1.77 6.95
CA ASP A 275 -0.92 -1.74 7.02
C ASP A 275 -0.35 -0.50 7.71
N VAL A 276 -1.17 0.52 8.01
CA VAL A 276 -0.72 1.75 8.68
C VAL A 276 -0.74 1.59 10.20
N ASP A 277 0.36 1.96 10.86
CA ASP A 277 0.49 1.95 12.32
C ASP A 277 -0.42 3.01 12.97
N HIS A 278 -1.40 2.57 13.77
CA HIS A 278 -2.34 3.43 14.48
C HIS A 278 -1.66 4.43 15.43
N ARG A 279 -0.43 4.15 15.89
CA ARG A 279 0.32 5.06 16.77
C ARG A 279 0.61 6.38 16.10
N LYS A 280 0.79 6.40 14.77
CA LYS A 280 0.95 7.65 14.00
C LYS A 280 -0.28 8.55 14.12
N ALA A 281 -1.48 7.97 14.10
CA ALA A 281 -2.70 8.74 14.32
C ALA A 281 -2.78 9.25 15.76
N ALA A 282 -2.47 8.41 16.75
CA ALA A 282 -2.41 8.84 18.15
C ALA A 282 -1.46 10.02 18.34
N ASP A 283 -0.25 9.96 17.78
CA ASP A 283 0.76 11.01 17.87
C ASP A 283 0.34 12.29 17.13
N GLY A 284 -0.37 12.17 16.01
CA GLY A 284 -0.97 13.31 15.32
C GLY A 284 -2.04 14.00 16.15
N ILE A 285 -2.94 13.24 16.78
CA ILE A 285 -4.03 13.79 17.59
C ILE A 285 -3.51 14.44 18.88
N ARG A 286 -2.43 13.89 19.48
CA ARG A 286 -1.78 14.46 20.67
C ARG A 286 -1.35 15.91 20.51
N ARG A 287 -1.08 16.37 19.28
CA ARG A 287 -0.71 17.77 19.01
C ARG A 287 -1.84 18.75 19.33
N PHE A 288 -3.09 18.28 19.32
CA PHE A 288 -4.27 19.07 19.68
C PHE A 288 -4.75 18.75 21.09
N HIS A 289 -4.64 17.47 21.46
CA HIS A 289 -5.20 16.93 22.68
C HIS A 289 -4.17 16.01 23.35
N ASP A 290 -3.31 16.59 24.19
CA ASP A 290 -2.23 15.87 24.89
C ASP A 290 -2.73 14.66 25.70
N THR A 291 -3.99 14.71 26.15
CA THR A 291 -4.68 13.70 26.96
C THR A 291 -5.37 12.60 26.13
N VAL A 292 -5.18 12.57 24.81
CA VAL A 292 -5.88 11.60 23.96
C VAL A 292 -5.47 10.15 24.25
N GLU A 293 -6.46 9.28 24.36
CA GLU A 293 -6.31 7.84 24.56
C GLU A 293 -6.99 7.07 23.42
N LEU A 294 -6.36 5.98 22.97
CA LEU A 294 -7.00 5.03 22.07
C LEU A 294 -7.93 4.14 22.91
N VAL A 295 -9.23 4.19 22.62
CA VAL A 295 -10.28 3.44 23.33
C VAL A 295 -10.59 2.12 22.63
N SER A 296 -10.62 2.13 21.30
CA SER A 296 -10.94 0.95 20.50
C SER A 296 -10.07 0.89 19.24
N GLU A 297 -9.63 -0.32 18.90
CA GLU A 297 -9.00 -0.68 17.62
C GLU A 297 -9.66 -1.97 17.12
N GLU A 298 -10.26 -1.92 15.94
CA GLU A 298 -10.85 -3.10 15.30
C GLU A 298 -10.37 -3.19 13.85
N LEU A 299 -9.81 -4.34 13.47
CA LEU A 299 -9.44 -4.62 12.09
C LEU A 299 -10.63 -5.26 11.37
N VAL A 300 -11.23 -4.54 10.43
CA VAL A 300 -12.45 -4.96 9.73
C VAL A 300 -12.18 -5.08 8.24
N TYR A 301 -12.71 -6.14 7.63
CA TYR A 301 -12.75 -6.26 6.17
C TYR A 301 -13.70 -5.20 5.60
N SER A 302 -13.16 -4.22 4.87
CA SER A 302 -13.93 -3.17 4.20
C SER A 302 -13.58 -3.20 2.72
N PRO A 303 -14.42 -3.84 1.89
CA PRO A 303 -14.22 -3.84 0.45
C PRO A 303 -14.67 -2.48 -0.12
N SER A 304 -13.87 -1.43 0.06
CA SER A 304 -14.11 -0.08 -0.50
C SER A 304 -13.69 0.01 -1.97
N LEU A 305 -14.15 -0.95 -2.78
CA LEU A 305 -13.72 -1.16 -4.17
C LEU A 305 -13.82 0.08 -5.06
N LEU A 306 -14.85 0.93 -4.92
CA LEU A 306 -15.04 2.04 -5.88
C LEU A 306 -14.27 3.30 -5.52
N TYR A 307 -14.30 3.72 -4.24
CA TYR A 307 -13.59 4.94 -3.85
C TYR A 307 -12.09 4.73 -3.93
N ASP A 308 -11.56 3.59 -3.50
CA ASP A 308 -10.12 3.35 -3.51
C ASP A 308 -9.59 3.28 -4.94
N ILE A 309 -10.32 2.63 -5.86
CA ILE A 309 -10.01 2.66 -7.30
C ILE A 309 -10.00 4.09 -7.85
N VAL A 310 -10.97 4.92 -7.46
CA VAL A 310 -11.06 6.30 -7.91
C VAL A 310 -9.94 7.17 -7.32
N ALA A 311 -9.63 7.00 -6.04
CA ALA A 311 -8.57 7.72 -5.35
C ALA A 311 -7.20 7.40 -5.96
N ASP A 312 -6.91 6.13 -6.25
CA ASP A 312 -5.66 5.69 -6.87
C ASP A 312 -5.52 6.17 -8.33
N ALA A 313 -6.64 6.35 -9.03
CA ALA A 313 -6.64 6.77 -10.44
C ALA A 313 -6.52 8.29 -10.65
N LEU A 314 -6.81 9.08 -9.61
CA LEU A 314 -6.82 10.53 -9.68
C LEU A 314 -5.56 11.12 -9.05
N THR A 315 -5.06 12.23 -9.61
CA THR A 315 -4.07 13.04 -8.87
C THR A 315 -4.71 13.67 -7.64
N ASP A 316 -3.94 13.95 -6.59
CA ASP A 316 -4.42 14.59 -5.36
C ASP A 316 -5.29 15.83 -5.65
N ARG A 317 -4.87 16.65 -6.62
CA ARG A 317 -5.59 17.85 -7.02
C ARG A 317 -6.92 17.54 -7.71
N GLN A 318 -6.99 16.49 -8.52
CA GLN A 318 -8.24 16.06 -9.16
C GLN A 318 -9.21 15.46 -8.16
N LEU A 319 -8.72 14.61 -7.25
CA LEU A 319 -9.52 14.04 -6.16
C LEU A 319 -10.07 15.15 -5.27
N ALA A 320 -9.21 16.07 -4.81
CA ALA A 320 -9.61 17.23 -4.03
C ALA A 320 -10.70 18.07 -4.72
N THR A 321 -10.54 18.34 -6.02
CA THR A 321 -11.52 19.09 -6.82
C THR A 321 -12.87 18.37 -6.90
N LEU A 322 -12.86 17.05 -7.10
CA LEU A 322 -14.06 16.23 -7.21
C LEU A 322 -14.79 16.13 -5.87
N ASP A 323 -14.06 15.86 -4.78
CA ASP A 323 -14.60 15.78 -3.42
C ASP A 323 -15.23 17.12 -3.02
N ALA A 324 -14.51 18.22 -3.20
CA ALA A 324 -15.04 19.56 -2.90
C ALA A 324 -16.31 19.86 -3.73
N ALA A 325 -16.33 19.54 -5.02
CA ALA A 325 -17.53 19.73 -5.84
C ALA A 325 -18.71 18.88 -5.33
N TYR A 326 -18.47 17.62 -4.97
CA TYR A 326 -19.52 16.74 -4.47
C TYR A 326 -20.10 17.22 -3.14
N PHE A 327 -19.26 17.41 -2.12
CA PHE A 327 -19.74 17.70 -0.77
C PHE A 327 -20.21 19.14 -0.57
N SER A 328 -19.71 20.08 -1.36
CA SER A 328 -20.21 21.46 -1.38
C SER A 328 -21.59 21.62 -2.03
N GLY A 329 -22.14 20.55 -2.61
CA GLY A 329 -23.44 20.55 -3.29
C GLY A 329 -23.41 21.22 -4.67
N TYR A 330 -22.27 21.22 -5.36
CA TYR A 330 -22.17 21.75 -6.73
C TYR A 330 -23.06 21.00 -7.73
N PHE A 331 -23.28 19.70 -7.49
CA PHE A 331 -24.11 18.84 -8.32
C PHE A 331 -25.59 18.82 -7.90
N ASP A 332 -25.94 19.44 -6.78
CA ASP A 332 -27.29 19.43 -6.23
C ASP A 332 -28.27 20.29 -7.04
N THR A 333 -29.57 20.05 -6.84
CA THR A 333 -30.64 20.87 -7.41
C THR A 333 -31.64 21.27 -6.31
N PRO A 334 -31.69 22.55 -5.90
CA PRO A 334 -30.80 23.66 -6.29
C PRO A 334 -29.36 23.45 -5.77
N ARG A 335 -28.38 24.06 -6.44
CA ARG A 335 -26.96 23.97 -6.03
C ARG A 335 -26.71 24.75 -4.76
N SER A 336 -25.98 24.14 -3.83
CA SER A 336 -25.54 24.78 -2.59
C SER A 336 -24.28 25.63 -2.77
N SER A 337 -23.41 25.24 -3.70
CA SER A 337 -22.20 25.99 -4.08
C SER A 337 -22.07 26.18 -5.59
N THR A 338 -21.46 27.30 -5.99
CA THR A 338 -21.17 27.59 -7.40
C THR A 338 -19.73 27.21 -7.79
N GLY A 339 -19.48 27.08 -9.09
CA GLY A 339 -18.12 26.84 -9.59
C GLY A 339 -17.18 28.05 -9.43
N ASP A 340 -17.72 29.26 -9.23
CA ASP A 340 -16.90 30.44 -8.92
C ASP A 340 -16.42 30.38 -7.46
N GLU A 341 -17.33 30.08 -6.53
CA GLU A 341 -17.00 29.89 -5.10
C GLU A 341 -15.96 28.79 -4.88
N LEU A 342 -16.12 27.66 -5.58
CA LEU A 342 -15.14 26.58 -5.51
C LEU A 342 -13.80 26.96 -6.15
N ALA A 343 -13.79 27.74 -7.23
CA ALA A 343 -12.55 28.19 -7.84
C ALA A 343 -11.79 29.17 -6.93
N ASP A 344 -12.50 30.10 -6.31
CA ASP A 344 -11.97 31.03 -5.31
C ASP A 344 -11.34 30.27 -4.14
N ARG A 345 -12.01 29.22 -3.64
CA ARG A 345 -11.50 28.34 -2.58
C ARG A 345 -10.16 27.68 -2.95
N PHE A 346 -10.02 27.22 -4.19
CA PHE A 346 -8.79 26.59 -4.67
C PHE A 346 -7.71 27.58 -5.11
N GLY A 347 -7.97 28.89 -5.02
CA GLY A 347 -7.05 29.94 -5.47
C GLY A 347 -6.80 29.90 -6.98
N VAL A 348 -7.79 29.48 -7.78
CA VAL A 348 -7.67 29.35 -9.24
C VAL A 348 -8.81 30.05 -9.98
N THR A 349 -8.68 30.18 -11.29
CA THR A 349 -9.79 30.67 -12.12
C THR A 349 -10.89 29.61 -12.24
N ARG A 350 -12.15 30.05 -12.39
CA ARG A 350 -13.29 29.16 -12.69
C ARG A 350 -13.04 28.22 -13.86
N GLN A 351 -12.34 28.70 -14.89
CA GLN A 351 -11.99 27.88 -16.06
C GLN A 351 -11.03 26.75 -15.67
N THR A 352 -10.00 27.04 -14.88
CA THR A 352 -9.03 26.07 -14.37
C THR A 352 -9.70 25.03 -13.46
N PHE A 353 -10.57 25.47 -12.54
CA PHE A 353 -11.33 24.57 -11.67
C PHE A 353 -12.19 23.59 -12.50
N ASN A 354 -12.99 24.10 -13.44
CA ASN A 354 -13.82 23.27 -14.32
C ASN A 354 -13.00 22.30 -15.19
N GLN A 355 -11.79 22.70 -15.61
CA GLN A 355 -10.89 21.79 -16.33
C GLN A 355 -10.42 20.62 -15.45
N HIS A 356 -10.04 20.89 -14.20
CA HIS A 356 -9.67 19.85 -13.25
C HIS A 356 -10.84 18.94 -12.90
N LEU A 357 -12.01 19.52 -12.63
CA LEU A 357 -13.24 18.77 -12.31
C LEU A 357 -13.62 17.85 -13.47
N ARG A 358 -13.69 18.38 -14.70
CA ARG A 358 -14.04 17.59 -15.89
C ARG A 358 -13.04 16.45 -16.14
N LYS A 359 -11.76 16.69 -15.89
CA LYS A 359 -10.73 15.64 -16.04
C LYS A 359 -10.90 14.56 -14.96
N ALA A 360 -11.23 14.95 -13.72
CA ALA A 360 -11.52 14.01 -12.64
C ALA A 360 -12.76 13.15 -12.97
N GLU A 361 -13.87 13.79 -13.37
CA GLU A 361 -15.10 13.11 -13.81
C GLU A 361 -14.83 12.14 -14.95
N GLN A 362 -14.02 12.55 -15.95
CA GLN A 362 -13.66 11.68 -17.07
C GLN A 362 -12.92 10.43 -16.60
N THR A 363 -11.94 10.55 -15.72
CA THR A 363 -11.21 9.40 -15.16
C THR A 363 -12.16 8.48 -14.38
N VAL A 364 -13.05 9.03 -13.55
CA VAL A 364 -14.07 8.24 -12.83
C VAL A 364 -14.97 7.48 -13.79
N PHE A 365 -15.50 8.14 -14.82
CA PHE A 365 -16.34 7.49 -15.82
C PHE A 365 -15.58 6.45 -16.63
N GLN A 366 -14.30 6.68 -16.90
CA GLN A 366 -13.45 5.70 -17.55
C GLN A 366 -13.38 4.42 -16.72
N HIS A 367 -13.06 4.50 -15.43
CA HIS A 367 -13.04 3.32 -14.56
C HIS A 367 -14.41 2.66 -14.37
N LEU A 368 -15.50 3.45 -14.39
CA LEU A 368 -16.85 2.93 -14.23
C LEU A 368 -17.35 2.18 -15.47
N PHE A 369 -17.04 2.65 -16.68
CA PHE A 369 -17.57 2.12 -17.94
C PHE A 369 -16.59 1.24 -18.71
N GLU A 370 -15.29 1.55 -18.66
CA GLU A 370 -14.22 0.73 -19.23
C GLU A 370 -13.77 -0.23 -18.12
N LYS A 371 -14.41 -1.40 -18.04
CA LYS A 371 -14.04 -2.47 -17.10
C LYS A 371 -12.51 -2.56 -16.98
N SER A 372 -11.97 -2.25 -15.81
CA SER A 372 -10.61 -2.61 -15.44
C SER A 372 -10.51 -4.15 -15.46
N GLY A 373 -10.17 -4.75 -16.60
CA GLY A 373 -10.05 -6.20 -16.77
C GLY A 373 -10.58 -6.82 -18.07
N ALA A 374 -10.61 -6.11 -19.20
CA ALA A 374 -10.83 -6.73 -20.50
C ALA A 374 -9.81 -6.19 -21.51
N ASP A 375 -8.59 -6.69 -21.43
CA ASP A 375 -7.62 -6.82 -22.53
C ASP A 375 -6.37 -7.53 -21.99
N ALA A 376 -6.52 -8.83 -21.71
CA ALA A 376 -5.42 -9.77 -21.51
C ALA A 376 -5.94 -11.16 -21.94
N ASP A 377 -6.06 -11.35 -23.25
CA ASP A 377 -6.20 -12.65 -23.91
C ASP A 377 -5.13 -12.77 -25.00
#